data_AF-A0A094EAM7-F1
#
_entry.id   AF-A0A094EAM7-F1
#
_cell.length_a   1.000
_cell.length_b   1.000
_cell.length_c   1.000
_cell.angle_alpha   90.00
_cell.angle_beta   90.00
_cell.angle_gamma   90.00
#
_symmetry.space_group_name_H-M   'P 1'
#
loop_
_entity.id
_entity.type
_entity.pdbx_description
1 polymer ?
#
loop_
_entity_poly.entity_id
_entity_poly.type
_entity_poly.pdbx_seq_one_letter_code
_entity_poly.pdbx_strand_id
1 'polypeptide(L)'
;MTLAIITSPGLATSATDHSATIGPASSLEHPILPRLLIVTNISGDDFALEALRLQLKLLSYPGFSDSFSSLNVINVLGASGHTPRGHFSALEQVLKEEIRLQRAARVNTHTLFSMAHIAAFFDLALQNFAKSPLSTFSFIHASRDDFKVSPNFPQHLRSFMSVLADKKLPSHFAWEFIASAIVLDAFPPDMHMFSPSEVFRVLYREACILGIRGYLDSQQLSTNLARLVPPTCRIRLFATDGGGSKGVVTIGFIQKLQEALDLERPVQENADFAIGTSTGIFAKIIFASKAKSRFSIWSWISLWSWVSCIMRISGGRYDVDILEKFLQEAYGTTPMFHTARPSGMKYAVTATTLSDATLCLISNYYTEGKPTSNLRYKHLPPTSDKGEILIWEAARCTSAAPTIFKPKRLHSYGSFQDGGLRNNNPVRPGQYAVSRKWKDGDCDIVLSIGNGFERKPLSPVASNFRNLFLDGALTRLYRASMESLSLNGQNSWDDH
;
A
#
# COMPACT_ATOMS: atom_id res chain seq x y z
N MET A 1 -12.21 2.47 -27.87
CA MET A 1 -11.10 3.43 -27.79
C MET A 1 -11.66 4.68 -27.14
N THR A 2 -11.15 5.12 -25.98
CA THR A 2 -11.69 6.29 -25.28
C THR A 2 -10.57 7.29 -25.06
N LEU A 3 -10.28 8.05 -26.10
CA LEU A 3 -9.37 9.19 -26.08
C LEU A 3 -10.24 10.44 -26.17
N ALA A 4 -10.17 11.31 -25.17
CA ALA A 4 -10.85 12.60 -25.21
C ALA A 4 -9.88 13.64 -25.78
N ILE A 5 -10.14 14.12 -26.99
CA ILE A 5 -9.32 15.16 -27.62
C ILE A 5 -10.06 16.49 -27.48
N ILE A 6 -9.46 17.46 -26.80
CA ILE A 6 -10.04 18.80 -26.63
C ILE A 6 -9.08 19.82 -27.24
N THR A 7 -9.62 20.66 -28.13
CA THR A 7 -8.86 21.65 -28.90
C THR A 7 -8.83 23.04 -28.26
N SER A 8 -9.48 23.21 -27.10
CA SER A 8 -9.54 24.48 -26.37
C SER A 8 -9.42 24.27 -24.85
N PRO A 9 -8.51 24.99 -24.17
CA PRO A 9 -8.35 24.89 -22.71
C PRO A 9 -9.62 25.23 -21.92
N GLY A 10 -10.44 26.16 -22.41
CA GLY A 10 -11.70 26.55 -21.74
C GLY A 10 -12.77 25.45 -21.77
N LEU A 11 -12.83 24.70 -22.88
CA LEU A 11 -13.70 23.51 -22.98
C LEU A 11 -13.19 22.36 -22.12
N ALA A 12 -11.88 22.23 -21.95
CA ALA A 12 -11.30 21.21 -21.08
C ALA A 12 -11.71 21.44 -19.61
N THR A 13 -11.64 22.69 -19.14
CA THR A 13 -12.09 23.02 -17.77
C THR A 13 -13.58 22.80 -17.56
N SER A 14 -14.43 23.16 -18.54
CA SER A 14 -15.88 22.94 -18.42
C SER A 14 -16.25 21.46 -18.45
N ALA A 15 -15.54 20.65 -19.26
CA ALA A 15 -15.77 19.21 -19.35
C ALA A 15 -15.37 18.50 -18.05
N THR A 16 -14.28 18.92 -17.41
CA THR A 16 -13.88 18.40 -16.10
C THR A 16 -14.80 18.86 -14.97
N ASP A 17 -15.34 20.08 -15.02
CA ASP A 17 -16.29 20.58 -14.02
C ASP A 17 -17.59 19.77 -14.00
N HIS A 18 -18.09 19.39 -15.18
CA HIS A 18 -19.31 18.57 -15.31
C HIS A 18 -19.08 17.11 -14.95
N SER A 19 -17.91 16.54 -15.27
CA SER A 19 -17.63 15.14 -14.93
C SER A 19 -17.42 14.93 -13.42
N ALA A 20 -16.81 15.91 -12.75
CA ALA A 20 -16.59 15.90 -11.29
C ALA A 20 -17.89 15.88 -10.46
N THR A 21 -18.98 16.43 -10.99
CA THR A 21 -20.28 16.50 -10.28
C THR A 21 -21.11 15.24 -10.42
N ILE A 22 -20.84 14.41 -11.44
CA ILE A 22 -21.69 13.27 -11.83
C ILE A 22 -21.14 11.93 -11.28
N GLY A 23 -19.87 11.89 -10.87
CA GLY A 23 -19.22 10.67 -10.37
C GLY A 23 -18.81 9.71 -11.50
N PRO A 24 -18.19 8.56 -11.19
CA PRO A 24 -17.70 7.63 -12.19
C PRO A 24 -18.86 6.95 -12.94
N ALA A 25 -18.93 7.19 -14.25
CA ALA A 25 -19.95 6.62 -15.13
C ALA A 25 -19.81 5.09 -15.34
N SER A 26 -18.68 4.51 -14.94
CA SER A 26 -18.30 3.13 -15.27
C SER A 26 -17.59 2.46 -14.09
N SER A 27 -17.88 1.18 -13.85
CA SER A 27 -17.26 0.38 -12.77
C SER A 27 -15.83 -0.10 -13.09
N LEU A 28 -15.27 0.36 -14.21
CA LEU A 28 -13.96 -0.01 -14.69
C LEU A 28 -12.85 0.70 -13.91
N GLU A 29 -11.71 0.04 -13.74
CA GLU A 29 -10.58 0.54 -12.96
C GLU A 29 -9.97 1.84 -13.53
N HIS A 30 -9.28 2.60 -12.67
CA HIS A 30 -8.66 3.87 -13.05
C HIS A 30 -7.77 3.81 -14.31
N PRO A 31 -6.90 2.81 -14.53
CA PRO A 31 -6.02 2.77 -15.70
C PRO A 31 -6.73 2.71 -17.06
N ILE A 32 -8.00 2.32 -17.10
CA ILE A 32 -8.80 2.14 -18.32
C ILE A 32 -9.82 3.25 -18.54
N LEU A 33 -9.87 4.23 -17.63
CA LEU A 33 -10.58 5.49 -17.83
C LEU A 33 -10.04 6.23 -19.05
N PRO A 34 -10.84 7.15 -19.64
CA PRO A 34 -10.41 7.96 -20.76
C PRO A 34 -9.09 8.67 -20.50
N ARG A 35 -8.25 8.76 -21.54
CA ARG A 35 -7.02 9.55 -21.53
C ARG A 35 -7.33 10.91 -22.15
N LEU A 36 -6.98 12.00 -21.46
CA LEU A 36 -7.28 13.36 -21.91
C LEU A 36 -6.09 13.94 -22.67
N LEU A 37 -6.30 14.27 -23.93
CA LEU A 37 -5.33 14.92 -24.80
C LEU A 37 -5.80 16.34 -25.14
N ILE A 38 -5.05 17.34 -24.69
CA ILE A 38 -5.34 18.74 -25.01
C ILE A 38 -4.40 19.21 -26.10
N VAL A 39 -4.97 19.59 -27.23
CA VAL A 39 -4.21 20.07 -28.39
C VAL A 39 -4.33 21.59 -28.43
N THR A 40 -3.20 22.29 -28.30
CA THR A 40 -3.13 23.75 -28.23
C THR A 40 -2.36 24.34 -29.40
N ASN A 41 -2.55 25.63 -29.62
CA ASN A 41 -1.87 26.45 -30.62
C ASN A 41 -1.18 27.65 -29.95
N ILE A 42 -0.48 27.40 -28.84
CA ILE A 42 0.22 28.44 -28.08
C ILE A 42 1.57 28.72 -28.75
N SER A 43 2.09 29.95 -28.66
CA SER A 43 3.47 30.21 -29.11
C SER A 43 4.46 29.31 -28.37
N GLY A 44 5.49 28.80 -29.07
CA GLY A 44 6.43 27.85 -28.48
C GLY A 44 7.19 28.37 -27.26
N ASP A 45 7.41 29.69 -27.19
CA ASP A 45 8.12 30.34 -26.07
C ASP A 45 7.31 30.32 -24.76
N ASP A 46 5.97 30.42 -24.85
CA ASP A 46 5.08 30.44 -23.69
C ASP A 46 4.47 29.06 -23.37
N PHE A 47 4.63 28.09 -24.27
CA PHE A 47 3.96 26.79 -24.19
C PHE A 47 4.28 26.02 -22.92
N ALA A 48 5.56 25.94 -22.53
CA ALA A 48 5.96 25.14 -21.37
C ALA A 48 5.32 25.65 -20.07
N LEU A 49 5.25 26.99 -19.91
CA LEU A 49 4.66 27.63 -18.74
C LEU A 49 3.14 27.46 -18.73
N GLU A 50 2.46 27.72 -19.85
CA GLU A 50 1.00 27.62 -19.95
C GLU A 50 0.51 26.17 -19.90
N ALA A 51 1.25 25.21 -20.50
CA ALA A 51 0.94 23.80 -20.39
C ALA A 51 1.06 23.30 -18.94
N LEU A 52 2.12 23.68 -18.22
CA LEU A 52 2.29 23.33 -16.82
C LEU A 52 1.18 23.94 -15.95
N ARG A 53 0.83 25.21 -16.19
CA ARG A 53 -0.25 25.89 -15.47
C ARG A 53 -1.59 25.21 -15.70
N LEU A 54 -1.89 24.84 -16.95
CA LEU A 54 -3.12 24.11 -17.30
C LEU A 54 -3.14 22.72 -16.67
N GLN A 55 -2.02 21.99 -16.68
CA GLN A 55 -1.92 20.68 -16.04
C GLN A 55 -2.15 20.75 -14.53
N LEU A 56 -1.47 21.65 -13.84
CA LEU A 56 -1.66 21.83 -12.39
C LEU A 56 -3.10 22.21 -12.06
N LYS A 57 -3.71 23.08 -12.87
CA LYS A 57 -5.12 23.45 -12.70
C LYS A 57 -6.03 22.24 -12.86
N LEU A 58 -5.91 21.49 -13.96
CA LEU A 58 -6.75 20.32 -14.25
C LEU A 58 -6.57 19.19 -13.23
N LEU A 59 -5.33 18.91 -12.82
CA LEU A 59 -5.02 17.89 -11.82
C LEU A 59 -5.47 18.29 -10.41
N SER A 60 -5.61 19.59 -10.13
CA SER A 60 -6.11 20.08 -8.84
C SER A 60 -7.64 19.98 -8.68
N TYR A 61 -8.38 19.69 -9.76
CA TYR A 61 -9.83 19.58 -9.68
C TYR A 61 -10.25 18.31 -8.93
N PRO A 62 -11.19 18.42 -7.97
CA PRO A 62 -11.82 17.26 -7.35
C PRO A 62 -12.50 16.41 -8.43
N GLY A 63 -12.27 15.10 -8.47
CA GLY A 63 -12.92 14.20 -9.43
C GLY A 63 -12.23 14.06 -10.79
N PHE A 64 -11.09 14.74 -11.03
CA PHE A 64 -10.30 14.51 -12.24
C PHE A 64 -9.86 13.04 -12.36
N SER A 65 -9.34 12.46 -11.26
CA SER A 65 -8.93 11.05 -11.18
C SER A 65 -10.08 10.07 -11.40
N ASP A 66 -11.31 10.50 -11.12
CA ASP A 66 -12.49 9.64 -11.23
C ASP A 66 -13.00 9.58 -12.67
N SER A 67 -12.60 10.56 -13.49
CA SER A 67 -13.06 10.74 -14.87
C SER A 67 -11.97 10.41 -15.90
N PHE A 68 -10.70 10.64 -15.59
CA PHE A 68 -9.58 10.50 -16.52
C PHE A 68 -8.38 9.78 -15.88
N SER A 69 -7.71 8.94 -16.66
CA SER A 69 -6.52 8.19 -16.25
C SER A 69 -5.21 8.92 -16.51
N SER A 70 -5.22 9.92 -17.41
CA SER A 70 -4.04 10.68 -17.80
C SER A 70 -4.41 12.02 -18.42
N LEU A 71 -3.45 12.94 -18.38
CA LEU A 71 -3.52 14.25 -19.01
C LEU A 71 -2.23 14.49 -19.80
N ASN A 72 -2.37 14.81 -21.08
CA ASN A 72 -1.26 15.19 -21.93
C ASN A 72 -1.64 16.45 -22.74
N VAL A 73 -0.72 17.40 -22.84
CA VAL A 73 -0.93 18.69 -23.52
C VAL A 73 0.09 18.80 -24.66
N ILE A 74 -0.39 18.94 -25.89
CA ILE A 74 0.43 18.98 -27.10
C ILE A 74 0.27 20.33 -27.78
N ASN A 75 1.38 20.93 -28.21
CA ASN A 75 1.36 22.10 -29.07
C ASN A 75 1.48 21.71 -30.55
N VAL A 76 0.62 22.27 -31.39
CA VAL A 76 0.67 22.12 -32.86
C VAL A 76 1.52 23.20 -33.52
N LEU A 77 1.73 24.35 -32.84
CA LEU A 77 2.67 25.37 -33.27
C LEU A 77 4.04 25.01 -32.67
N GLY A 78 5.01 24.64 -33.50
CA GLY A 78 6.37 24.41 -33.02
C GLY A 78 7.01 25.67 -32.43
N ALA A 79 8.25 25.54 -31.93
CA ALA A 79 9.02 26.65 -31.36
C ALA A 79 9.14 27.90 -32.27
N SER A 80 8.96 27.74 -33.60
CA SER A 80 9.11 28.79 -34.60
C SER A 80 7.81 29.45 -35.07
N GLY A 81 6.65 29.17 -34.47
CA GLY A 81 5.38 29.88 -34.77
C GLY A 81 4.76 29.60 -36.15
N HIS A 82 5.33 28.67 -36.94
CA HIS A 82 4.78 28.21 -38.22
C HIS A 82 4.31 26.74 -38.11
N THR A 83 3.37 26.33 -38.97
CA THR A 83 2.82 24.97 -39.08
C THR A 83 3.40 24.17 -40.26
N PRO A 84 4.66 23.70 -40.23
CA PRO A 84 5.15 22.76 -41.23
C PRO A 84 4.49 21.39 -41.07
N ARG A 85 4.32 20.67 -42.19
CA ARG A 85 3.75 19.31 -42.28
C ARG A 85 4.34 18.29 -41.27
N GLY A 86 5.56 18.53 -40.76
CA GLY A 86 6.20 17.69 -39.74
C GLY A 86 5.51 17.67 -38.37
N HIS A 87 4.76 18.71 -37.97
CA HIS A 87 4.08 18.71 -36.65
C HIS A 87 2.90 17.73 -36.57
N PHE A 88 2.25 17.45 -37.70
CA PHE A 88 1.23 16.40 -37.75
C PHE A 88 1.82 15.01 -37.50
N SER A 89 3.09 14.77 -37.86
CA SER A 89 3.78 13.52 -37.50
C SER A 89 4.08 13.42 -36.00
N ALA A 90 4.35 14.54 -35.33
CA ALA A 90 4.53 14.55 -33.86
C ALA A 90 3.21 14.26 -33.14
N LEU A 91 2.10 14.87 -33.58
CA LEU A 91 0.77 14.54 -33.06
C LEU A 91 0.41 13.08 -33.34
N GLU A 92 0.69 12.58 -34.54
CA GLU A 92 0.48 11.18 -34.91
C GLU A 92 1.28 10.22 -34.02
N GLN A 93 2.54 10.54 -33.71
CA GLN A 93 3.39 9.77 -32.79
C GLN A 93 2.80 9.73 -31.38
N VAL A 94 2.37 10.88 -30.85
CA VAL A 94 1.75 10.92 -29.52
C VAL A 94 0.43 10.16 -29.51
N LEU A 95 -0.41 10.31 -30.53
CA LEU A 95 -1.66 9.54 -30.64
C LEU A 95 -1.39 8.03 -30.69
N LYS A 96 -0.40 7.58 -31.48
CA LYS A 96 0.00 6.16 -31.52
C LYS A 96 0.44 5.66 -30.15
N GLU A 97 1.21 6.46 -29.42
CA GLU A 97 1.69 6.08 -28.09
C GLU A 97 0.57 6.04 -27.05
N GLU A 98 -0.31 7.05 -27.01
CA GLU A 98 -1.46 7.05 -26.11
C GLU A 98 -2.41 5.86 -26.40
N ILE A 99 -2.61 5.52 -27.67
CA ILE A 99 -3.37 4.32 -28.08
C ILE A 99 -2.68 3.05 -27.59
N ARG A 100 -1.36 2.95 -27.77
CA ARG A 100 -0.58 1.78 -27.35
C ARG A 100 -0.67 1.58 -25.84
N LEU A 101 -0.50 2.65 -25.07
CA LEU A 101 -0.63 2.64 -23.62
C LEU A 101 -2.03 2.23 -23.17
N GLN A 102 -3.07 2.79 -23.78
CA GLN A 102 -4.46 2.44 -23.43
C GLN A 102 -4.81 0.99 -23.79
N ARG A 103 -4.28 0.48 -24.91
CA ARG A 103 -4.45 -0.92 -25.30
C ARG A 103 -3.76 -1.84 -24.31
N ALA A 104 -2.51 -1.53 -23.92
CA ALA A 104 -1.78 -2.31 -22.92
C ALA A 104 -2.49 -2.35 -21.57
N ALA A 105 -3.00 -1.20 -21.10
CA ALA A 105 -3.80 -1.12 -19.86
C ALA A 105 -5.05 -2.02 -19.93
N ARG A 106 -5.75 -2.03 -21.07
CA ARG A 106 -6.94 -2.87 -21.28
C ARG A 106 -6.62 -4.36 -21.35
N VAL A 107 -5.49 -4.75 -21.94
CA VAL A 107 -5.03 -6.15 -21.92
C VAL A 107 -4.73 -6.58 -20.49
N ASN A 108 -3.95 -5.78 -19.76
CA ASN A 108 -3.53 -6.11 -18.39
C ASN A 108 -4.70 -6.19 -17.41
N THR A 109 -5.74 -5.38 -17.61
CA THR A 109 -6.95 -5.38 -16.78
C THR A 109 -8.04 -6.35 -17.29
N HIS A 110 -7.78 -7.11 -18.36
CA HIS A 110 -8.78 -8.00 -18.98
C HIS A 110 -10.06 -7.26 -19.43
N THR A 111 -9.92 -6.05 -19.97
CA THR A 111 -11.02 -5.19 -20.47
C THR A 111 -10.82 -4.74 -21.92
N LEU A 112 -9.97 -5.46 -22.65
CA LEU A 112 -9.87 -5.33 -24.10
C LEU A 112 -11.01 -6.12 -24.75
N PHE A 113 -12.15 -5.47 -24.89
CA PHE A 113 -13.35 -6.05 -25.47
C PHE A 113 -13.23 -6.26 -26.98
N SER A 114 -13.82 -7.35 -27.48
CA SER A 114 -14.04 -7.55 -28.91
C SER A 114 -15.05 -6.52 -29.44
N MET A 115 -15.12 -6.35 -30.77
CA MET A 115 -16.13 -5.47 -31.36
C MET A 115 -17.57 -5.92 -31.05
N ALA A 116 -17.81 -7.23 -30.97
CA ALA A 116 -19.11 -7.78 -30.58
C ALA A 116 -19.47 -7.39 -29.14
N HIS A 117 -18.52 -7.56 -28.20
CA HIS A 117 -18.72 -7.17 -26.81
C HIS A 117 -18.88 -5.65 -26.66
N ILE A 118 -18.13 -4.83 -27.42
CA ILE A 118 -18.28 -3.37 -27.42
C ILE A 118 -19.70 -2.96 -27.84
N ALA A 119 -20.22 -3.54 -28.93
CA ALA A 119 -21.56 -3.23 -29.40
C ALA A 119 -22.62 -3.59 -28.34
N ALA A 120 -22.55 -4.80 -27.79
CA ALA A 120 -23.47 -5.24 -26.74
C ALA A 120 -23.40 -4.37 -25.47
N PHE A 121 -22.20 -4.06 -24.98
CA PHE A 121 -22.04 -3.21 -23.80
C PHE A 121 -22.46 -1.77 -24.06
N PHE A 122 -22.30 -1.26 -25.27
CA PHE A 122 -22.78 0.08 -25.63
C PHE A 122 -24.30 0.16 -25.51
N ASP A 123 -25.03 -0.82 -26.04
CA ASP A 123 -26.49 -0.87 -25.95
C ASP A 123 -26.96 -1.00 -24.50
N LEU A 124 -26.33 -1.89 -23.72
CA LEU A 124 -26.64 -2.05 -22.29
C LEU A 124 -26.33 -0.79 -21.47
N ALA A 125 -25.21 -0.13 -21.76
CA ALA A 125 -24.84 1.12 -21.09
C ALA A 125 -25.82 2.25 -21.43
N LEU A 126 -26.26 2.34 -22.69
CA LEU A 126 -27.24 3.33 -23.13
C LEU A 126 -28.60 3.12 -22.44
N GLN A 127 -29.05 1.87 -22.33
CA GLN A 127 -30.27 1.53 -21.60
C GLN A 127 -30.15 1.88 -20.10
N ASN A 128 -29.01 1.58 -19.48
CA ASN A 128 -28.76 1.94 -18.09
C ASN A 128 -28.77 3.45 -17.89
N PHE A 129 -28.10 4.20 -18.77
CA PHE A 129 -28.08 5.65 -18.74
C PHE A 129 -29.49 6.25 -18.89
N ALA A 130 -30.30 5.72 -19.81
CA ALA A 130 -31.68 6.18 -20.00
C ALA A 130 -32.57 5.94 -18.77
N LYS A 131 -32.35 4.83 -18.04
CA LYS A 131 -33.12 4.50 -16.82
C LYS A 131 -32.61 5.22 -15.58
N SER A 132 -31.30 5.40 -15.46
CA SER A 132 -30.64 5.91 -14.26
C SER A 132 -29.34 6.63 -14.64
N PRO A 133 -29.44 7.90 -15.09
CA PRO A 133 -28.31 8.65 -15.66
C PRO A 133 -27.12 8.83 -14.70
N LEU A 134 -27.38 8.81 -13.40
CA LEU A 134 -26.38 8.97 -12.34
C LEU A 134 -25.83 7.64 -11.81
N SER A 135 -26.31 6.51 -12.32
CA SER A 135 -25.85 5.19 -11.87
C SER A 135 -24.58 4.77 -12.60
N THR A 136 -23.61 4.24 -11.86
CA THR A 136 -22.40 3.65 -12.44
C THR A 136 -22.74 2.38 -13.21
N PHE A 137 -22.36 2.31 -14.48
CA PHE A 137 -22.57 1.13 -15.29
C PHE A 137 -21.54 0.04 -14.94
N SER A 138 -22.02 -1.15 -14.53
CA SER A 138 -21.15 -2.28 -14.20
C SER A 138 -21.10 -3.31 -15.32
N PHE A 139 -19.94 -3.44 -15.97
CA PHE A 139 -19.73 -4.37 -17.09
C PHE A 139 -19.88 -5.84 -16.67
N ILE A 140 -19.39 -6.19 -15.49
CA ILE A 140 -19.46 -7.57 -14.98
C ILE A 140 -20.92 -7.95 -14.68
N HIS A 141 -21.68 -7.09 -14.00
CA HIS A 141 -23.11 -7.35 -13.77
C HIS A 141 -23.91 -7.39 -15.08
N ALA A 142 -23.69 -6.41 -15.96
CA ALA A 142 -24.37 -6.34 -17.25
C ALA A 142 -24.11 -7.59 -18.10
N SER A 143 -22.88 -8.14 -18.07
CA SER A 143 -22.53 -9.36 -18.80
C SER A 143 -23.21 -10.63 -18.27
N ARG A 144 -23.84 -10.56 -17.09
CA ARG A 144 -24.47 -11.69 -16.39
C ARG A 144 -25.95 -11.45 -16.09
N ASP A 145 -26.58 -10.45 -16.70
CA ASP A 145 -27.98 -10.13 -16.40
C ASP A 145 -28.93 -11.27 -16.82
N ASP A 146 -28.65 -11.94 -17.95
CA ASP A 146 -29.40 -13.11 -18.41
C ASP A 146 -29.08 -14.41 -17.64
N PHE A 147 -27.90 -14.47 -17.01
CA PHE A 147 -27.37 -15.66 -16.32
C PHE A 147 -26.86 -15.29 -14.92
N LYS A 148 -27.77 -14.84 -14.05
CA LYS A 148 -27.41 -14.42 -12.69
C LYS A 148 -26.92 -15.60 -11.86
N VAL A 149 -26.04 -15.32 -10.89
CA VAL A 149 -25.66 -16.31 -9.88
C VAL A 149 -26.93 -16.79 -9.17
N SER A 150 -27.08 -18.11 -9.06
CA SER A 150 -28.27 -18.70 -8.47
C SER A 150 -28.49 -18.20 -7.04
N PRO A 151 -29.72 -17.79 -6.66
CA PRO A 151 -30.01 -17.40 -5.27
C PRO A 151 -29.81 -18.55 -4.28
N ASN A 152 -29.84 -19.80 -4.76
CA ASN A 152 -29.60 -21.00 -3.94
C ASN A 152 -28.12 -21.35 -3.79
N PHE A 153 -27.21 -20.60 -4.44
CA PHE A 153 -25.76 -20.84 -4.37
C PHE A 153 -25.23 -20.92 -2.92
N PRO A 154 -25.60 -20.02 -1.98
CA PRO A 154 -25.17 -20.13 -0.59
C PRO A 154 -25.62 -21.44 0.08
N GLN A 155 -26.83 -21.92 -0.22
CA GLN A 155 -27.39 -23.15 0.34
C GLN A 155 -26.70 -24.39 -0.23
N HIS A 156 -26.38 -24.40 -1.52
CA HIS A 156 -25.59 -25.45 -2.15
C HIS A 156 -24.18 -25.51 -1.55
N LEU A 157 -23.54 -24.35 -1.37
CA LEU A 157 -22.22 -24.26 -0.75
C LEU A 157 -22.22 -24.81 0.67
N ARG A 158 -23.22 -24.42 1.48
CA ARG A 158 -23.40 -24.96 2.84
C ARG A 158 -23.55 -26.49 2.82
N SER A 159 -24.43 -27.00 1.97
CA SER A 159 -24.71 -28.44 1.87
C SER A 159 -23.48 -29.23 1.43
N PHE A 160 -22.74 -28.71 0.45
CA PHE A 160 -21.49 -29.29 -0.02
C PHE A 160 -20.44 -29.37 1.09
N MET A 161 -20.26 -28.27 1.84
CA MET A 161 -19.32 -28.23 2.97
C MET A 161 -19.70 -29.22 4.08
N SER A 162 -21.00 -29.38 4.38
CA SER A 162 -21.49 -30.41 5.31
C SER A 162 -21.13 -31.82 4.85
N VAL A 163 -21.38 -32.15 3.58
CA VAL A 163 -21.05 -33.48 3.03
C VAL A 163 -19.55 -33.75 3.08
N LEU A 164 -18.71 -32.76 2.77
CA LEU A 164 -17.25 -32.92 2.85
C LEU A 164 -16.78 -33.18 4.29
N ALA A 165 -17.37 -32.49 5.26
CA ALA A 165 -17.08 -32.70 6.67
C ALA A 165 -17.47 -34.12 7.13
N ASP A 166 -18.66 -34.58 6.75
CA ASP A 166 -19.15 -35.93 7.08
C ASP A 166 -18.24 -37.02 6.48
N LYS A 167 -17.71 -36.78 5.28
CA LYS A 167 -16.78 -37.69 4.59
C LYS A 167 -15.33 -37.53 5.02
N LYS A 168 -15.01 -36.62 5.96
CA LYS A 168 -13.65 -36.33 6.45
C LYS A 168 -12.65 -36.03 5.32
N LEU A 169 -13.11 -35.40 4.25
CA LEU A 169 -12.25 -35.05 3.12
C LEU A 169 -11.36 -33.83 3.48
N PRO A 170 -10.13 -33.76 2.95
CA PRO A 170 -9.25 -32.61 3.19
C PRO A 170 -9.85 -31.30 2.67
N SER A 171 -9.69 -30.22 3.43
CA SER A 171 -10.28 -28.92 3.13
C SER A 171 -9.79 -28.26 1.83
N HIS A 172 -8.62 -28.62 1.32
CA HIS A 172 -8.10 -28.07 0.06
C HIS A 172 -8.93 -28.52 -1.16
N PHE A 173 -9.42 -29.77 -1.17
CA PHE A 173 -10.33 -30.26 -2.22
C PHE A 173 -11.63 -29.46 -2.28
N ALA A 174 -12.12 -28.98 -1.13
CA ALA A 174 -13.30 -28.13 -1.07
C ALA A 174 -13.09 -26.85 -1.88
N TRP A 175 -11.99 -26.14 -1.61
CA TRP A 175 -11.72 -24.84 -2.20
C TRP A 175 -11.37 -24.92 -3.67
N GLU A 176 -10.62 -25.93 -4.09
CA GLU A 176 -10.32 -26.17 -5.50
C GLU A 176 -11.60 -26.49 -6.30
N PHE A 177 -12.50 -27.31 -5.74
CA PHE A 177 -13.77 -27.64 -6.38
C PHE A 177 -14.69 -26.42 -6.46
N ILE A 178 -14.83 -25.68 -5.36
CA ILE A 178 -15.66 -24.46 -5.32
C ILE A 178 -15.13 -23.42 -6.32
N ALA A 179 -13.81 -23.19 -6.36
CA ALA A 179 -13.21 -22.27 -7.32
C ALA A 179 -13.45 -22.73 -8.77
N SER A 180 -13.29 -24.03 -9.05
CA SER A 180 -13.53 -24.59 -10.38
C SER A 180 -14.99 -24.46 -10.82
N ALA A 181 -15.93 -24.71 -9.91
CA ALA A 181 -17.37 -24.55 -10.17
C ALA A 181 -17.73 -23.08 -10.43
N ILE A 182 -17.16 -22.14 -9.67
CA ILE A 182 -17.36 -20.70 -9.88
C ILE A 182 -16.79 -20.29 -11.24
N VAL A 183 -15.59 -20.73 -11.61
CA VAL A 183 -14.99 -20.40 -12.92
C VAL A 183 -15.85 -20.96 -14.06
N LEU A 184 -16.33 -22.20 -13.93
CA LEU A 184 -17.19 -22.81 -14.95
C LEU A 184 -18.53 -22.08 -15.11
N ASP A 185 -19.18 -21.69 -14.00
CA ASP A 185 -20.41 -20.89 -14.05
C ASP A 185 -20.15 -19.47 -14.57
N ALA A 186 -19.04 -18.85 -14.15
CA ALA A 186 -18.70 -17.48 -14.47
C ALA A 186 -18.37 -17.23 -15.94
N PHE A 187 -17.89 -18.24 -16.68
CA PHE A 187 -17.43 -18.07 -18.06
C PHE A 187 -18.09 -19.08 -19.01
N PRO A 188 -19.41 -18.95 -19.29
CA PRO A 188 -20.06 -19.69 -20.37
C PRO A 188 -19.42 -19.36 -21.73
N PRO A 189 -19.66 -20.20 -22.76
CA PRO A 189 -19.18 -19.93 -24.12
C PRO A 189 -19.49 -18.50 -24.58
N ASP A 190 -18.55 -17.90 -25.31
CA ASP A 190 -18.61 -16.53 -25.86
C ASP A 190 -18.63 -15.37 -24.84
N MET A 191 -18.56 -15.68 -23.54
CA MET A 191 -18.42 -14.64 -22.51
C MET A 191 -17.05 -13.96 -22.57
N HIS A 192 -17.04 -12.64 -22.36
CA HIS A 192 -15.79 -11.90 -22.22
C HIS A 192 -15.00 -12.38 -21.00
N MET A 193 -13.73 -12.70 -21.20
CA MET A 193 -12.83 -13.19 -20.16
C MET A 193 -12.32 -12.04 -19.28
N PHE A 194 -13.16 -11.57 -18.37
CA PHE A 194 -12.77 -10.67 -17.29
C PHE A 194 -11.76 -11.31 -16.33
N SER A 195 -11.09 -10.50 -15.50
CA SER A 195 -10.25 -11.01 -14.42
C SER A 195 -11.06 -11.91 -13.48
N PRO A 196 -10.71 -13.20 -13.30
CA PRO A 196 -11.47 -14.11 -12.46
C PRO A 196 -11.60 -13.63 -11.01
N SER A 197 -10.58 -12.95 -10.49
CA SER A 197 -10.58 -12.35 -9.16
C SER A 197 -11.65 -11.27 -9.02
N GLU A 198 -11.81 -10.43 -10.05
CA GLU A 198 -12.81 -9.37 -10.07
C GLU A 198 -14.22 -9.93 -10.25
N VAL A 199 -14.39 -10.94 -11.10
CA VAL A 199 -15.66 -11.64 -11.26
C VAL A 199 -16.10 -12.28 -9.94
N PHE A 200 -15.19 -12.96 -9.24
CA PHE A 200 -15.45 -13.51 -7.92
C PHE A 200 -15.86 -12.41 -6.92
N ARG A 201 -15.08 -11.32 -6.87
CA ARG A 201 -15.30 -10.20 -5.95
C ARG A 201 -16.69 -9.59 -6.13
N VAL A 202 -17.09 -9.39 -7.39
CA VAL A 202 -18.33 -8.70 -7.75
C VAL A 202 -19.55 -9.61 -7.67
N LEU A 203 -19.48 -10.85 -8.16
CA LEU A 203 -20.67 -11.71 -8.30
C LEU A 203 -20.83 -12.79 -7.22
N TYR A 204 -19.73 -13.36 -6.72
CA TYR A 204 -19.78 -14.58 -5.91
C TYR A 204 -19.40 -14.37 -4.44
N ARG A 205 -18.61 -13.34 -4.13
CA ARG A 205 -18.03 -13.12 -2.80
C ARG A 205 -19.09 -13.11 -1.70
N GLU A 206 -20.17 -12.35 -1.88
CA GLU A 206 -21.23 -12.25 -0.89
C GLU A 206 -21.93 -13.60 -0.67
N ALA A 207 -22.31 -14.27 -1.76
CA ALA A 207 -22.96 -15.58 -1.71
C ALA A 207 -22.08 -16.64 -1.04
N CYS A 208 -20.76 -16.62 -1.31
CA CYS A 208 -19.77 -17.48 -0.65
C CYS A 208 -19.68 -17.21 0.85
N ILE A 209 -19.63 -15.93 1.25
CA ILE A 209 -19.58 -15.54 2.67
C ILE A 209 -20.83 -16.05 3.39
N LEU A 210 -22.01 -15.88 2.81
CA LEU A 210 -23.27 -16.34 3.38
C LEU A 210 -23.30 -17.86 3.53
N GLY A 211 -22.89 -18.60 2.49
CA GLY A 211 -22.87 -20.07 2.51
C GLY A 211 -21.88 -20.63 3.54
N ILE A 212 -20.67 -20.06 3.62
CA ILE A 212 -19.64 -20.49 4.57
C ILE A 212 -20.07 -20.16 6.01
N ARG A 213 -20.61 -18.97 6.26
CA ARG A 213 -21.14 -18.61 7.59
C ARG A 213 -22.26 -19.57 8.01
N GLY A 214 -23.22 -19.83 7.12
CA GLY A 214 -24.31 -20.76 7.40
C GLY A 214 -23.83 -22.18 7.69
N TYR A 215 -22.73 -22.62 7.08
CA TYR A 215 -22.07 -23.89 7.43
C TYR A 215 -21.41 -23.84 8.82
N LEU A 216 -20.60 -22.82 9.10
CA LEU A 216 -19.92 -22.68 10.40
C LEU A 216 -20.90 -22.61 11.57
N ASP A 217 -21.97 -21.84 11.41
CA ASP A 217 -23.06 -21.74 12.40
C ASP A 217 -23.72 -23.10 12.65
N SER A 218 -23.92 -23.90 11.60
CA SER A 218 -24.49 -25.25 11.72
C SER A 218 -23.60 -26.25 12.47
N GLN A 219 -22.30 -25.98 12.50
CA GLN A 219 -21.29 -26.79 13.19
C GLN A 219 -20.92 -26.24 14.58
N GLN A 220 -21.58 -25.16 15.04
CA GLN A 220 -21.23 -24.44 16.28
C GLN A 220 -19.75 -24.01 16.34
N LEU A 221 -19.11 -23.83 15.18
CA LEU A 221 -17.74 -23.35 15.08
C LEU A 221 -17.74 -21.82 15.15
N SER A 222 -16.91 -21.24 16.03
CA SER A 222 -16.80 -19.78 16.18
C SER A 222 -16.49 -19.10 14.85
N THR A 223 -17.26 -18.06 14.50
CA THR A 223 -17.09 -17.20 13.31
C THR A 223 -15.89 -16.26 13.38
N ASN A 224 -15.02 -16.41 14.38
CA ASN A 224 -13.69 -15.83 14.36
C ASN A 224 -12.89 -16.54 13.26
N LEU A 225 -13.12 -16.12 12.00
CA LEU A 225 -12.32 -16.46 10.83
C LEU A 225 -10.89 -15.99 11.14
N ALA A 226 -10.13 -16.81 11.85
CA ALA A 226 -8.69 -16.81 11.73
C ALA A 226 -8.44 -16.99 10.24
N ARG A 227 -7.92 -15.94 9.59
CA ARG A 227 -7.60 -15.95 8.18
C ARG A 227 -6.58 -17.07 7.96
N LEU A 228 -7.06 -18.24 7.59
CA LEU A 228 -6.21 -19.31 7.07
C LEU A 228 -5.77 -18.83 5.70
N VAL A 229 -4.47 -18.61 5.57
CA VAL A 229 -3.85 -18.40 4.26
C VAL A 229 -4.20 -19.64 3.42
N PRO A 230 -4.94 -19.49 2.29
CA PRO A 230 -5.31 -20.62 1.46
C PRO A 230 -4.05 -21.37 1.01
N PRO A 231 -4.09 -22.71 0.82
CA PRO A 231 -2.93 -23.48 0.37
C PRO A 231 -2.33 -23.00 -0.96
N THR A 232 -3.11 -22.26 -1.75
CA THR A 232 -2.75 -21.72 -3.06
C THR A 232 -2.19 -20.30 -3.02
N CYS A 233 -2.09 -19.68 -1.84
CA CYS A 233 -1.60 -18.32 -1.66
C CYS A 233 -0.42 -18.31 -0.68
N ARG A 234 0.63 -17.59 -1.03
CA ARG A 234 1.79 -17.32 -0.17
C ARG A 234 1.55 -16.05 0.64
N ILE A 235 2.52 -15.71 1.47
CA ILE A 235 2.37 -14.66 2.48
C ILE A 235 2.38 -13.27 1.85
N ARG A 236 1.47 -12.42 2.30
CA ARG A 236 1.44 -11.01 1.92
C ARG A 236 2.13 -10.20 3.00
N LEU A 237 3.28 -9.63 2.65
CA LEU A 237 4.18 -8.89 3.52
C LEU A 237 3.90 -7.39 3.41
N PHE A 238 3.68 -6.75 4.56
CA PHE A 238 3.58 -5.30 4.68
C PHE A 238 4.79 -4.75 5.45
N ALA A 239 5.63 -3.96 4.81
CA ALA A 239 6.88 -3.44 5.36
C ALA A 239 6.88 -1.91 5.40
N THR A 240 7.27 -1.33 6.53
CA THR A 240 7.33 0.13 6.71
C THR A 240 8.70 0.59 7.18
N ASP A 241 9.28 1.56 6.48
CA ASP A 241 10.61 2.09 6.78
C ASP A 241 10.65 2.94 8.05
N GLY A 242 11.83 2.98 8.67
CA GLY A 242 12.15 3.98 9.69
C GLY A 242 12.43 5.36 9.10
N GLY A 243 12.17 6.42 9.88
CA GLY A 243 12.39 7.80 9.39
C GLY A 243 12.13 8.93 10.38
N GLY A 244 11.97 8.64 11.67
CA GLY A 244 11.65 9.67 12.67
C GLY A 244 10.32 10.37 12.34
N SER A 245 10.30 11.70 12.44
CA SER A 245 9.13 12.53 12.14
C SER A 245 8.63 12.42 10.69
N LYS A 246 9.47 11.95 9.75
CA LYS A 246 9.05 11.70 8.36
C LYS A 246 8.07 10.54 8.23
N GLY A 247 7.85 9.76 9.29
CA GLY A 247 6.80 8.73 9.35
C GLY A 247 5.38 9.24 9.05
N VAL A 248 5.14 10.55 9.15
CA VAL A 248 3.89 11.18 8.71
C VAL A 248 3.60 10.94 7.22
N VAL A 249 4.64 10.81 6.39
CA VAL A 249 4.51 10.50 4.96
C VAL A 249 3.93 9.10 4.78
N THR A 250 4.48 8.11 5.48
CA THR A 250 3.97 6.72 5.49
C THR A 250 2.51 6.67 5.97
N ILE A 251 2.15 7.43 7.01
CA ILE A 251 0.75 7.55 7.47
C ILE A 251 -0.15 8.09 6.36
N GLY A 252 0.27 9.16 5.68
CA GLY A 252 -0.49 9.77 4.58
C GLY A 252 -0.69 8.81 3.41
N PHE A 253 0.35 8.06 3.03
CA PHE A 253 0.25 7.02 2.00
C PHE A 253 -0.74 5.92 2.39
N ILE A 254 -0.67 5.42 3.62
CA ILE A 254 -1.59 4.38 4.08
C ILE A 254 -3.03 4.90 4.11
N GLN A 255 -3.26 6.14 4.55
CA GLN A 255 -4.59 6.73 4.52
C GLN A 255 -5.13 6.84 3.09
N LYS A 256 -4.30 7.29 2.14
CA LYS A 256 -4.70 7.36 0.73
C LYS A 256 -4.94 5.99 0.12
N LEU A 257 -4.15 5.00 0.52
CA LEU A 257 -4.34 3.61 0.11
C LEU A 257 -5.64 3.02 0.69
N GLN A 258 -5.98 3.37 1.93
CA GLN A 258 -7.26 3.00 2.55
C GLN A 258 -8.44 3.58 1.78
N GLU A 259 -8.38 4.88 1.46
CA GLU A 259 -9.41 5.60 0.71
C GLU A 259 -9.57 5.02 -0.71
N ALA A 260 -8.46 4.72 -1.39
CA ALA A 260 -8.49 4.20 -2.76
C ALA A 260 -9.00 2.76 -2.87
N LEU A 261 -8.79 1.94 -1.84
CA LEU A 261 -9.17 0.52 -1.85
C LEU A 261 -10.57 0.25 -1.26
N ASP A 262 -11.21 1.27 -0.69
CA ASP A 262 -12.55 1.19 -0.05
C ASP A 262 -12.74 -0.05 0.84
N LEU A 263 -11.79 -0.25 1.77
CA LEU A 263 -11.76 -1.44 2.62
C LEU A 263 -12.52 -1.19 3.93
N GLU A 264 -13.36 -2.14 4.34
CA GLU A 264 -14.04 -2.13 5.64
C GLU A 264 -13.07 -2.19 6.84
N ARG A 265 -11.85 -2.66 6.60
CA ARG A 265 -10.80 -2.85 7.61
C ARG A 265 -9.57 -2.04 7.24
N PRO A 266 -8.77 -1.65 8.24
CA PRO A 266 -7.50 -0.98 7.99
C PRO A 266 -6.61 -1.78 7.01
N VAL A 267 -5.92 -1.10 6.08
CA VAL A 267 -5.24 -1.74 4.94
C VAL A 267 -4.24 -2.81 5.38
N GLN A 268 -3.53 -2.57 6.47
CA GLN A 268 -2.57 -3.50 7.07
C GLN A 268 -3.22 -4.81 7.53
N GLU A 269 -4.50 -4.81 7.91
CA GLU A 269 -5.24 -6.04 8.30
C GLU A 269 -5.48 -6.96 7.09
N ASN A 270 -5.15 -6.48 5.89
CA ASN A 270 -5.10 -7.28 4.69
C ASN A 270 -3.74 -7.93 4.49
N ALA A 271 -2.73 -7.72 5.33
CA ALA A 271 -1.47 -8.46 5.28
C ALA A 271 -1.53 -9.70 6.19
N ASP A 272 -0.76 -10.72 5.84
CA ASP A 272 -0.58 -11.91 6.69
C ASP A 272 0.57 -11.69 7.67
N PHE A 273 1.60 -10.93 7.25
CA PHE A 273 2.71 -10.51 8.07
C PHE A 273 3.05 -9.03 7.86
N ALA A 274 3.20 -8.28 8.96
CA ALA A 274 3.63 -6.88 8.95
C ALA A 274 4.95 -6.68 9.69
N ILE A 275 5.85 -5.88 9.16
CA ILE A 275 7.13 -5.56 9.81
C ILE A 275 7.44 -4.07 9.71
N GLY A 276 7.94 -3.50 10.81
CA GLY A 276 8.28 -2.08 10.86
C GLY A 276 9.61 -1.80 11.54
N THR A 277 10.27 -0.74 11.09
CA THR A 277 11.48 -0.18 11.71
C THR A 277 11.20 1.21 12.24
N SER A 278 11.61 1.49 13.49
CA SER A 278 11.51 2.81 14.12
C SER A 278 10.09 3.38 14.02
N THR A 279 9.93 4.50 13.32
CA THR A 279 8.64 5.16 13.17
C THR A 279 7.69 4.57 12.13
N GLY A 280 8.12 3.59 11.34
CA GLY A 280 7.25 2.85 10.43
C GLY A 280 6.08 2.17 11.13
N ILE A 281 6.22 1.86 12.42
CA ILE A 281 5.16 1.24 13.22
C ILE A 281 4.24 2.24 13.95
N PHE A 282 4.60 3.54 13.99
CA PHE A 282 3.90 4.57 14.79
C PHE A 282 2.64 5.14 14.17
N ALA A 283 2.34 4.76 12.94
CA ALA A 283 0.99 4.95 12.44
C ALA A 283 0.03 4.12 13.32
N LYS A 284 -1.19 4.60 13.51
CA LYS A 284 -2.35 4.04 14.25
C LYS A 284 -2.78 2.60 13.87
N ILE A 285 -1.87 1.81 13.32
CA ILE A 285 -2.05 0.81 12.29
C ILE A 285 -1.83 -0.59 12.85
N ILE A 286 -0.93 -0.80 13.83
CA ILE A 286 -0.78 -2.15 14.42
C ILE A 286 -1.58 -2.33 15.72
N PHE A 287 -2.01 -1.26 16.37
CA PHE A 287 -2.78 -1.32 17.62
C PHE A 287 -4.05 -0.50 17.52
N ALA A 288 -5.16 -1.17 17.23
CA ALA A 288 -6.50 -0.62 17.45
C ALA A 288 -6.74 -0.55 18.97
N SER A 289 -6.08 0.38 19.64
CA SER A 289 -6.36 0.74 21.03
C SER A 289 -7.41 1.86 21.02
N LYS A 290 -8.46 1.70 21.83
CA LYS A 290 -9.67 2.55 21.94
C LYS A 290 -9.39 3.97 22.48
N ALA A 291 -8.36 4.66 22.02
CA ALA A 291 -8.08 6.03 22.46
C ALA A 291 -8.83 7.05 21.57
N LYS A 292 -9.90 7.63 22.12
CA LYS A 292 -10.60 8.82 21.56
C LYS A 292 -9.76 10.11 21.68
N SER A 293 -8.47 10.09 21.33
CA SER A 293 -7.73 11.37 21.24
C SER A 293 -7.86 11.94 19.84
N ARG A 294 -8.51 13.11 19.74
CA ARG A 294 -8.53 13.96 18.55
C ARG A 294 -7.08 14.43 18.33
N PHE A 295 -6.36 13.70 17.49
CA PHE A 295 -4.97 13.97 17.19
C PHE A 295 -4.89 15.14 16.19
N SER A 296 -4.57 16.34 16.67
CA SER A 296 -4.38 17.51 15.82
C SER A 296 -2.95 17.52 15.28
N ILE A 297 -2.81 17.49 13.95
CA ILE A 297 -1.55 17.67 13.20
C ILE A 297 -0.77 18.92 13.66
N TRP A 298 -1.48 19.94 14.15
CA TRP A 298 -0.92 21.19 14.66
C TRP A 298 -0.18 21.04 15.99
N SER A 299 -0.55 20.05 16.82
CA SER A 299 0.13 19.76 18.09
C SER A 299 1.53 19.17 17.89
N TRP A 300 1.78 18.59 16.72
CA TRP A 300 3.10 18.07 16.33
C TRP A 300 4.01 19.19 15.79
N ILE A 301 3.45 20.14 15.03
CA ILE A 301 4.19 21.25 14.41
C ILE A 301 4.66 22.26 15.48
N SER A 302 3.84 22.52 16.51
CA SER A 302 4.20 23.43 17.61
C SER A 302 5.35 22.93 18.47
N LEU A 303 5.56 21.61 18.55
CA LEU A 303 6.67 20.99 19.28
C LEU A 303 8.02 21.18 18.54
N TRP A 304 7.97 21.40 17.22
CA TRP A 304 9.15 21.51 16.38
C TRP A 304 9.84 22.88 16.46
N SER A 305 9.09 23.94 16.75
CA SER A 305 9.60 25.31 16.70
C SER A 305 10.37 25.75 17.95
N TRP A 306 10.25 25.05 19.08
CA TRP A 306 10.85 25.46 20.37
C TRP A 306 12.09 24.68 20.80
N VAL A 307 12.33 23.48 20.26
CA VAL A 307 13.39 22.57 20.76
C VAL A 307 14.72 22.72 20.01
N SER A 308 14.80 23.57 18.98
CA SER A 308 16.03 23.70 18.17
C SER A 308 17.14 24.57 18.81
N CYS A 309 16.95 25.15 20.00
CA CYS A 309 17.87 26.17 20.51
C CYS A 309 18.83 25.72 21.62
N ILE A 310 18.60 24.62 22.37
CA ILE A 310 19.47 24.33 23.52
C ILE A 310 19.65 22.81 23.74
N MET A 311 20.93 22.39 23.79
CA MET A 311 21.50 21.27 24.55
C MET A 311 22.21 20.18 23.72
N ARG A 312 23.54 20.21 23.86
CA ARG A 312 24.53 19.21 23.46
C ARG A 312 25.23 18.77 24.75
N ILE A 313 25.61 17.48 24.82
CA ILE A 313 26.43 16.83 25.87
C ILE A 313 25.65 16.22 27.06
N SER A 314 24.84 15.17 26.83
CA SER A 314 24.51 14.12 27.85
C SER A 314 23.72 12.90 27.29
N GLY A 315 24.20 12.27 26.20
CA GLY A 315 23.79 10.89 25.85
C GLY A 315 22.41 10.68 25.21
N GLY A 316 21.70 11.73 24.84
CA GLY A 316 20.47 11.72 24.03
C GLY A 316 19.97 13.15 23.84
N ARG A 317 19.42 13.50 22.67
CA ARG A 317 18.87 14.85 22.41
C ARG A 317 17.48 15.07 23.01
N TYR A 318 16.77 14.00 23.35
CA TYR A 318 15.39 14.04 23.81
C TYR A 318 15.21 13.28 25.12
N ASP A 319 14.29 13.78 25.95
CA ASP A 319 13.90 13.12 27.20
C ASP A 319 13.21 11.78 26.89
N VAL A 320 13.76 10.72 27.49
CA VAL A 320 13.27 9.36 27.33
C VAL A 320 11.92 9.18 28.01
N ASP A 321 11.68 9.91 29.10
CA ASP A 321 10.50 9.75 29.93
C ASP A 321 9.25 10.25 29.21
N ILE A 322 9.37 11.28 28.37
CA ILE A 322 8.27 11.81 27.55
C ILE A 322 7.85 10.78 26.49
N LEU A 323 8.82 10.21 25.77
CA LEU A 323 8.54 9.20 24.75
C LEU A 323 7.96 7.92 25.37
N GLU A 324 8.49 7.48 26.52
CA GLU A 324 7.97 6.31 27.22
C GLU A 324 6.55 6.53 27.76
N LYS A 325 6.25 7.70 28.34
CA LYS A 325 4.89 8.04 28.75
C LYS A 325 3.92 8.03 27.59
N PHE A 326 4.28 8.67 26.46
CA PHE A 326 3.44 8.66 25.26
C PHE A 326 3.18 7.23 24.74
N LEU A 327 4.23 6.41 24.72
CA LEU A 327 4.15 5.01 24.33
C LEU A 327 3.26 4.18 25.27
N GLN A 328 3.38 4.40 26.57
CA GLN A 328 2.56 3.77 27.60
C GLN A 328 1.11 4.23 27.54
N GLU A 329 0.85 5.52 27.29
CA GLU A 329 -0.51 6.05 27.08
C GLU A 329 -1.17 5.46 25.82
N ALA A 330 -0.40 5.28 24.75
CA ALA A 330 -0.90 4.74 23.49
C ALA A 330 -1.21 3.23 23.56
N TYR A 331 -0.31 2.45 24.15
CA TYR A 331 -0.34 0.98 24.10
C TYR A 331 -0.69 0.30 25.42
N GLY A 332 -0.67 1.04 26.53
CA GLY A 332 -0.91 0.51 27.87
C GLY A 332 0.07 -0.59 28.26
N THR A 333 -0.39 -1.51 29.10
CA THR A 333 0.35 -2.71 29.53
C THR A 333 0.07 -3.92 28.61
N THR A 334 -0.28 -3.67 27.36
CA THR A 334 -0.69 -4.73 26.43
C THR A 334 0.52 -5.60 26.04
N PRO A 335 0.48 -6.93 26.28
CA PRO A 335 1.56 -7.83 25.90
C PRO A 335 1.67 -7.99 24.39
N MET A 336 2.89 -8.17 23.89
CA MET A 336 3.14 -8.40 22.46
C MET A 336 2.50 -9.69 21.94
N PHE A 337 2.41 -10.75 22.75
CA PHE A 337 1.88 -12.06 22.32
C PHE A 337 0.34 -12.13 22.24
N HIS A 338 -0.35 -11.50 23.20
CA HIS A 338 -1.80 -11.66 23.41
C HIS A 338 -2.66 -10.78 22.49
N THR A 339 -2.05 -10.03 21.58
CA THR A 339 -2.71 -9.18 20.58
C THR A 339 -3.09 -9.97 19.33
N ALA A 340 -3.93 -11.00 19.51
CA ALA A 340 -4.59 -11.65 18.39
C ALA A 340 -5.44 -10.61 17.63
N ARG A 341 -5.00 -10.24 16.42
CA ARG A 341 -5.73 -9.31 15.56
C ARG A 341 -6.97 -10.02 15.00
N PRO A 342 -8.09 -9.32 14.76
CA PRO A 342 -9.26 -9.92 14.10
C PRO A 342 -8.95 -10.50 12.72
N SER A 343 -7.86 -10.07 12.09
CA SER A 343 -7.33 -10.60 10.83
C SER A 343 -6.46 -11.86 10.99
N GLY A 344 -5.99 -12.18 12.20
CA GLY A 344 -4.94 -13.17 12.42
C GLY A 344 -3.52 -12.71 12.04
N MET A 345 -3.35 -11.45 11.61
CA MET A 345 -2.08 -10.88 11.15
C MET A 345 -0.96 -11.06 12.19
N LYS A 346 0.18 -11.57 11.72
CA LYS A 346 1.42 -11.60 12.49
C LYS A 346 2.20 -10.31 12.27
N TYR A 347 2.96 -9.87 13.26
CA TYR A 347 3.78 -8.68 13.09
C TYR A 347 5.06 -8.70 13.91
N ALA A 348 6.06 -7.93 13.46
CA ALA A 348 7.34 -7.79 14.14
C ALA A 348 7.91 -6.36 14.04
N VAL A 349 8.76 -5.99 15.00
CA VAL A 349 9.63 -4.81 14.93
C VAL A 349 11.09 -5.22 14.83
N THR A 350 11.88 -4.39 14.15
CA THR A 350 13.33 -4.52 14.12
C THR A 350 13.98 -3.72 15.26
N ALA A 351 14.88 -4.31 16.02
CA ALA A 351 15.70 -3.60 17.00
C ALA A 351 17.14 -4.12 16.93
N THR A 352 18.14 -3.27 17.18
CA THR A 352 19.55 -3.66 17.08
C THR A 352 20.15 -3.80 18.48
N THR A 353 20.88 -4.86 18.77
CA THR A 353 21.58 -5.01 20.06
C THR A 353 22.71 -3.98 20.19
N LEU A 354 22.92 -3.49 21.42
CA LEU A 354 24.00 -2.53 21.69
C LEU A 354 25.40 -3.19 21.68
N SER A 355 25.48 -4.49 22.03
CA SER A 355 26.73 -5.22 22.22
C SER A 355 27.51 -5.50 20.92
N ASP A 356 26.80 -5.93 19.89
CA ASP A 356 27.35 -6.55 18.69
C ASP A 356 26.62 -6.09 17.41
N ALA A 357 25.74 -5.09 17.54
CA ALA A 357 24.94 -4.55 16.46
C ALA A 357 24.11 -5.61 15.70
N THR A 358 23.72 -6.71 16.35
CA THR A 358 22.91 -7.77 15.77
C THR A 358 21.46 -7.31 15.66
N LEU A 359 20.86 -7.49 14.47
CA LEU A 359 19.46 -7.15 14.27
C LEU A 359 18.56 -8.24 14.87
N CYS A 360 17.65 -7.80 15.74
CA CYS A 360 16.66 -8.60 16.43
C CYS A 360 15.26 -8.30 15.92
N LEU A 361 14.45 -9.35 15.80
CA LEU A 361 13.02 -9.26 15.48
C LEU A 361 12.20 -9.53 16.74
N ILE A 362 11.44 -8.53 17.20
CA ILE A 362 10.51 -8.67 18.32
C ILE A 362 9.11 -8.82 17.73
N SER A 363 8.49 -9.98 17.87
CA SER A 363 7.25 -10.32 17.17
C SER A 363 6.12 -10.76 18.10
N ASN A 364 4.90 -10.85 17.57
CA ASN A 364 3.73 -11.39 18.29
C ASN A 364 3.55 -12.92 18.13
N TYR A 365 4.58 -13.65 17.71
CA TYR A 365 4.48 -15.10 17.48
C TYR A 365 5.76 -15.85 17.85
N TYR A 366 5.62 -17.17 17.98
CA TYR A 366 6.76 -18.07 18.12
C TYR A 366 7.21 -18.62 16.77
N THR A 367 8.53 -18.72 16.62
CA THR A 367 9.18 -19.48 15.55
C THR A 367 9.51 -20.86 16.10
N GLU A 368 9.06 -21.92 15.43
CA GLU A 368 9.39 -23.30 15.82
C GLU A 368 10.78 -23.68 15.29
N GLY A 369 11.64 -24.22 16.15
CA GLY A 369 12.97 -24.74 15.79
C GLY A 369 14.11 -24.21 16.66
N LYS A 370 15.16 -25.03 16.87
CA LYS A 370 16.36 -24.63 17.61
C LYS A 370 17.08 -23.48 16.88
N PRO A 371 17.58 -22.45 17.58
CA PRO A 371 18.37 -21.41 16.95
C PRO A 371 19.64 -22.01 16.37
N THR A 372 19.72 -22.13 15.05
CA THR A 372 20.94 -22.50 14.34
C THR A 372 21.96 -21.36 14.50
N SER A 373 23.21 -21.70 14.84
CA SER A 373 24.29 -20.76 15.19
C SER A 373 24.61 -19.65 14.17
N ASN A 374 24.11 -19.76 12.93
CA ASN A 374 24.32 -18.80 11.83
C ASN A 374 23.05 -18.01 11.46
N LEU A 375 22.33 -17.51 12.46
CA LEU A 375 21.15 -16.66 12.24
C LEU A 375 21.58 -15.24 11.83
N ARG A 376 21.27 -14.84 10.58
CA ARG A 376 21.46 -13.46 10.08
C ARG A 376 20.68 -12.44 10.93
N TYR A 377 19.57 -12.87 11.53
CA TYR A 377 18.69 -12.08 12.39
C TYR A 377 18.27 -12.92 13.61
N LYS A 378 18.24 -12.32 14.80
CA LYS A 378 17.85 -13.02 16.04
C LYS A 378 16.38 -12.76 16.36
N HIS A 379 15.57 -13.81 16.42
CA HIS A 379 14.17 -13.69 16.84
C HIS A 379 14.07 -13.63 18.37
N LEU A 380 13.43 -12.60 18.92
CA LEU A 380 13.14 -12.51 20.35
C LEU A 380 11.72 -13.03 20.59
N PRO A 381 11.56 -14.15 21.33
CA PRO A 381 10.24 -14.66 21.63
C PRO A 381 9.46 -13.67 22.52
N PRO A 382 8.15 -13.52 22.33
CA PRO A 382 7.36 -12.54 23.06
C PRO A 382 7.14 -12.93 24.54
N THR A 383 7.19 -14.22 24.87
CA THR A 383 7.27 -14.73 26.25
C THR A 383 8.51 -15.61 26.40
N SER A 384 9.19 -15.46 27.52
CA SER A 384 10.25 -16.35 28.00
C SER A 384 10.01 -16.62 29.48
N ASP A 385 10.67 -17.63 30.05
CA ASP A 385 10.78 -17.86 31.50
C ASP A 385 11.18 -16.61 32.31
N LYS A 386 11.64 -15.57 31.60
CA LYS A 386 12.12 -14.28 32.10
C LYS A 386 11.15 -13.11 31.89
N GLY A 387 9.92 -13.32 31.41
CA GLY A 387 8.87 -12.28 31.31
C GLY A 387 8.42 -11.94 29.87
N GLU A 388 7.22 -11.36 29.76
CA GLU A 388 6.59 -10.92 28.50
C GLU A 388 7.08 -9.54 28.06
N ILE A 389 7.30 -9.35 26.76
CA ILE A 389 7.63 -8.03 26.19
C ILE A 389 6.33 -7.26 25.93
N LEU A 390 6.23 -6.05 26.44
CA LEU A 390 5.10 -5.16 26.16
C LEU A 390 5.30 -4.41 24.84
N ILE A 391 4.20 -4.03 24.19
CA ILE A 391 4.25 -3.33 22.90
C ILE A 391 5.01 -2.00 23.01
N TRP A 392 4.75 -1.24 24.06
CA TRP A 392 5.40 0.04 24.28
C TRP A 392 6.92 -0.12 24.45
N GLU A 393 7.37 -1.23 25.06
CA GLU A 393 8.80 -1.53 25.22
C GLU A 393 9.46 -1.87 23.89
N ALA A 394 8.79 -2.68 23.06
CA ALA A 394 9.27 -3.02 21.73
C ALA A 394 9.30 -1.79 20.80
N ALA A 395 8.27 -0.95 20.86
CA ALA A 395 8.22 0.33 20.16
C ALA A 395 9.35 1.28 20.62
N ARG A 396 9.66 1.28 21.91
CA ARG A 396 10.78 2.06 22.47
C ARG A 396 12.14 1.54 21.99
N CYS A 397 12.31 0.22 21.88
CA CYS A 397 13.54 -0.40 21.37
C CYS A 397 13.76 -0.08 19.89
N THR A 398 12.74 -0.23 19.05
CA THR A 398 12.88 0.00 17.60
C THR A 398 13.14 1.46 17.25
N SER A 399 12.72 2.41 18.09
CA SER A 399 12.81 3.86 17.82
C SER A 399 13.96 4.56 18.55
N ALA A 400 14.84 3.79 19.21
CA ALA A 400 15.95 4.30 20.01
C ALA A 400 17.13 4.74 19.13
N ALA A 401 16.92 5.75 18.29
CA ALA A 401 17.92 6.21 17.32
C ALA A 401 19.16 6.79 18.02
N PRO A 402 20.39 6.36 17.64
CA PRO A 402 21.60 6.87 18.27
C PRO A 402 21.70 8.38 18.17
N THR A 403 22.24 9.01 19.23
CA THR A 403 22.31 10.47 19.43
C THR A 403 20.97 11.17 19.65
N ILE A 404 19.83 10.55 19.31
CA ILE A 404 18.49 11.11 19.50
C ILE A 404 17.91 10.62 20.84
N PHE A 405 17.86 9.30 21.04
CA PHE A 405 17.32 8.68 22.26
C PHE A 405 18.33 7.74 22.89
N LYS A 406 18.31 7.61 24.23
CA LYS A 406 19.11 6.60 24.93
C LYS A 406 18.64 5.19 24.55
N PRO A 407 19.54 4.18 24.50
CA PRO A 407 19.16 2.78 24.31
C PRO A 407 18.18 2.29 25.39
N LYS A 408 17.26 1.39 25.03
CA LYS A 408 16.30 0.79 25.97
C LYS A 408 16.82 -0.56 26.43
N ARG A 409 16.89 -0.76 27.75
CA ARG A 409 17.22 -2.06 28.35
C ARG A 409 15.95 -2.86 28.59
N LEU A 410 15.84 -4.01 27.95
CA LEU A 410 14.88 -5.05 28.30
C LEU A 410 15.54 -5.95 29.34
N HIS A 411 14.88 -6.14 30.49
CA HIS A 411 15.44 -6.85 31.64
C HIS A 411 16.05 -8.21 31.26
N SER A 412 15.37 -8.93 30.38
CA SER A 412 15.65 -10.33 30.06
C SER A 412 16.45 -10.55 28.77
N TYR A 413 16.60 -9.50 27.97
CA TYR A 413 17.16 -9.57 26.61
C TYR A 413 18.35 -8.64 26.38
N GLY A 414 18.63 -7.71 27.29
CA GLY A 414 19.75 -6.77 27.19
C GLY A 414 19.33 -5.41 26.64
N SER A 415 20.31 -4.63 26.17
CA SER A 415 20.10 -3.26 25.70
C SER A 415 19.96 -3.20 24.18
N PHE A 416 18.93 -2.48 23.73
CA PHE A 416 18.57 -2.33 22.32
C PHE A 416 18.57 -0.85 21.89
N GLN A 417 18.87 -0.65 20.62
CA GLN A 417 18.84 0.61 19.90
C GLN A 417 18.08 0.44 18.57
N ASP A 418 17.91 1.52 17.82
CA ASP A 418 17.09 1.55 16.60
C ASP A 418 17.45 0.46 15.58
N GLY A 419 16.43 -0.18 15.01
CA GLY A 419 16.58 -1.21 13.98
C GLY A 419 17.16 -0.67 12.67
N GLY A 420 16.96 0.62 12.40
CA GLY A 420 17.41 1.32 11.20
C GLY A 420 18.92 1.48 11.10
N LEU A 421 19.67 1.15 12.16
CA LEU A 421 21.13 1.08 12.08
C LEU A 421 21.59 0.00 11.10
N ARG A 422 20.88 -1.14 11.08
CA ARG A 422 21.26 -2.30 10.28
C ARG A 422 20.31 -2.57 9.11
N ASN A 423 19.01 -2.35 9.30
CA ASN A 423 18.03 -2.41 8.23
C ASN A 423 16.93 -1.36 8.47
N ASN A 424 17.05 -0.19 7.84
CA ASN A 424 16.00 0.84 7.89
C ASN A 424 14.77 0.47 7.05
N ASN A 425 14.99 -0.21 5.92
CA ASN A 425 13.93 -0.91 5.19
C ASN A 425 13.84 -2.37 5.70
N PRO A 426 12.73 -2.78 6.33
CA PRO A 426 12.60 -4.10 6.92
C PRO A 426 12.13 -5.19 5.94
N VAL A 427 12.13 -4.98 4.62
CA VAL A 427 11.74 -6.02 3.66
C VAL A 427 12.59 -7.29 3.77
N ARG A 428 13.94 -7.21 3.75
CA ARG A 428 14.78 -8.42 3.88
C ARG A 428 14.59 -9.15 5.22
N PRO A 429 14.61 -8.46 6.39
CA PRO A 429 14.25 -9.11 7.65
C PRO A 429 12.83 -9.69 7.65
N GLY A 430 11.91 -9.04 6.94
CA GLY A 430 10.53 -9.46 6.77
C GLY A 430 10.41 -10.78 6.02
N GLN A 431 10.97 -10.86 4.81
CA GLN A 431 11.00 -12.08 4.01
C GLN A 431 11.73 -13.22 4.74
N TYR A 432 12.80 -12.91 5.47
CA TYR A 432 13.47 -13.89 6.32
C TYR A 432 12.52 -14.45 7.39
N ALA A 433 11.80 -13.59 8.11
CA ALA A 433 10.79 -14.01 9.08
C ALA A 433 9.69 -14.87 8.42
N VAL A 434 9.27 -14.54 7.20
CA VAL A 434 8.32 -15.35 6.44
C VAL A 434 8.88 -16.75 6.18
N SER A 435 10.11 -16.85 5.67
CA SER A 435 10.82 -18.11 5.40
C SER A 435 10.95 -19.04 6.61
N ARG A 436 10.95 -18.46 7.81
CA ARG A 436 11.10 -19.20 9.06
C ARG A 436 9.77 -19.63 9.66
N LYS A 437 8.70 -18.87 9.41
CA LYS A 437 7.40 -19.11 10.04
C LYS A 437 6.45 -19.94 9.17
N TRP A 438 6.49 -19.77 7.86
CA TRP A 438 5.61 -20.49 6.93
C TRP A 438 6.39 -21.47 6.07
N LYS A 439 5.80 -22.63 5.77
CA LYS A 439 6.47 -23.74 5.05
C LYS A 439 6.88 -23.40 3.62
N ASP A 440 6.05 -22.65 2.90
CA ASP A 440 6.36 -22.18 1.54
C ASP A 440 7.34 -21.01 1.49
N GLY A 441 7.64 -20.42 2.65
CA GLY A 441 8.74 -19.49 2.92
C GLY A 441 8.90 -18.23 2.05
N ASP A 442 8.01 -18.01 1.10
CA ASP A 442 8.07 -16.94 0.10
C ASP A 442 6.82 -16.05 0.20
N CYS A 443 6.86 -14.88 -0.47
CA CYS A 443 5.78 -13.90 -0.45
C CYS A 443 5.14 -13.76 -1.84
N ASP A 444 3.80 -13.70 -1.91
CA ASP A 444 3.10 -13.37 -3.17
C ASP A 444 3.12 -11.86 -3.42
N ILE A 445 2.96 -11.08 -2.35
CA ILE A 445 2.89 -9.63 -2.40
C ILE A 445 3.78 -9.07 -1.31
N VAL A 446 4.65 -8.13 -1.69
CA VAL A 446 5.42 -7.31 -0.75
C VAL A 446 5.04 -5.86 -0.98
N LEU A 447 4.42 -5.23 0.00
CA LEU A 447 4.15 -3.80 0.01
C LEU A 447 5.16 -3.13 0.96
N SER A 448 6.12 -2.41 0.40
CA SER A 448 7.09 -1.62 1.15
C SER A 448 6.79 -0.13 1.02
N ILE A 449 6.66 0.58 2.15
CA ILE A 449 6.36 2.02 2.17
C ILE A 449 7.52 2.76 2.84
N GLY A 450 8.16 3.62 2.05
CA GLY A 450 9.27 4.47 2.47
C GLY A 450 8.82 5.87 2.90
N ASN A 451 9.72 6.57 3.61
CA ASN A 451 9.47 7.93 4.12
C ASN A 451 9.96 9.05 3.16
N GLY A 452 10.11 8.74 1.86
CA GLY A 452 10.65 9.63 0.84
C GLY A 452 12.19 9.69 0.84
N PHE A 453 12.76 10.22 -0.26
CA PHE A 453 14.20 10.37 -0.45
C PHE A 453 14.57 11.81 -0.87
N GLU A 454 15.82 12.19 -0.64
CA GLU A 454 16.37 13.47 -1.10
C GLU A 454 17.16 13.24 -2.39
N ARG A 455 16.76 13.89 -3.49
CA ARG A 455 17.50 13.83 -4.75
C ARG A 455 18.68 14.78 -4.69
N LYS A 456 19.88 14.26 -4.42
CA LYS A 456 21.12 15.04 -4.49
C LYS A 456 21.42 15.41 -5.97
N PRO A 457 21.90 16.64 -6.25
CA PRO A 457 22.28 17.04 -7.61
C PRO A 457 23.43 16.19 -8.14
N LEU A 458 23.40 15.89 -9.44
CA LEU A 458 24.34 14.99 -10.16
C LEU A 458 25.81 15.43 -10.11
N SER A 459 26.06 16.69 -9.76
CA SER A 459 27.40 17.26 -9.62
C SER A 459 27.61 17.67 -8.17
N PRO A 460 28.55 17.06 -7.42
CA PRO A 460 28.89 17.58 -6.10
C PRO A 460 29.48 18.98 -6.29
N VAL A 461 28.79 20.00 -5.77
CA VAL A 461 29.38 21.34 -5.63
C VAL A 461 30.41 21.23 -4.51
N ALA A 462 31.67 21.05 -4.87
CA ALA A 462 32.76 21.15 -3.92
C ALA A 462 32.71 22.55 -3.30
N SER A 463 32.54 22.64 -1.98
CA SER A 463 32.57 23.93 -1.29
C SER A 463 33.99 24.50 -1.36
N ASN A 464 34.16 25.64 -2.03
CA ASN A 464 35.44 26.36 -2.11
C ASN A 464 35.89 26.99 -0.77
N PHE A 465 35.13 26.80 0.31
CA PHE A 465 35.42 27.31 1.65
C PHE A 465 35.26 26.22 2.71
N ARG A 466 36.24 26.11 3.60
CA ARG A 466 36.27 25.17 4.73
C ARG A 466 35.53 25.79 5.92
N ASN A 467 34.32 25.35 6.20
CA ASN A 467 33.54 25.80 7.34
C ASN A 467 33.94 24.97 8.58
N LEU A 468 34.70 25.53 9.52
CA LEU A 468 35.29 24.77 10.66
C LEU A 468 34.23 24.01 11.49
N PHE A 469 33.00 24.52 11.55
CA PHE A 469 31.87 23.92 12.28
C PHE A 469 31.15 22.80 11.51
N LEU A 470 31.13 22.85 10.17
CA LEU A 470 30.46 21.85 9.30
C LEU A 470 31.44 20.80 8.75
N ASP A 471 32.73 21.15 8.64
CA ASP A 471 33.82 20.35 8.09
C ASP A 471 34.81 19.89 9.17
N GLY A 472 34.41 19.89 10.43
CA GLY A 472 35.17 19.28 11.53
C GLY A 472 35.27 17.76 11.37
N ALA A 473 36.35 17.14 11.87
CA ALA A 473 36.58 15.70 11.73
C ALA A 473 35.46 14.84 12.33
N LEU A 474 34.90 15.24 13.49
CA LEU A 474 33.77 14.57 14.13
C LEU A 474 32.47 14.70 13.31
N THR A 475 32.22 15.87 12.71
CA THR A 475 31.04 16.10 11.87
C THR A 475 31.13 15.31 10.56
N ARG A 476 32.33 15.19 9.98
CA ARG A 476 32.59 14.33 8.81
C ARG A 476 32.46 12.85 9.15
N LEU A 477 32.98 12.40 10.29
CA LEU A 477 32.86 11.01 10.74
C LEU A 477 31.38 10.66 11.00
N TYR A 478 30.63 11.58 11.61
CA TYR A 478 29.19 11.43 11.80
C TYR A 478 28.44 11.38 10.47
N ARG A 479 28.75 12.28 9.51
CA ARG A 479 28.12 12.29 8.17
C ARG A 479 28.43 11.01 7.40
N ALA A 480 29.69 10.59 7.37
CA ALA A 480 30.12 9.35 6.74
C ALA A 480 29.50 8.12 7.40
N SER A 481 29.35 8.12 8.74
CA SER A 481 28.66 7.06 9.48
C SER A 481 27.16 7.02 9.16
N MET A 482 26.48 8.16 9.11
CA MET A 482 25.06 8.23 8.73
C MET A 482 24.81 7.84 7.27
N GLU A 483 25.79 8.06 6.37
CA GLU A 483 25.74 7.64 4.97
C GLU A 483 26.13 6.16 4.77
N SER A 484 27.03 5.60 5.59
CA SER A 484 27.49 4.21 5.51
C SER A 484 26.61 3.22 6.27
N LEU A 485 25.95 3.67 7.34
CA LEU A 485 24.92 2.91 8.04
C LEU A 485 23.64 2.88 7.21
N SER A 486 22.85 1.80 7.34
CA SER A 486 21.57 1.65 6.61
C SER A 486 20.50 2.69 6.96
N LEU A 487 20.83 3.69 7.78
CA LEU A 487 19.99 4.84 8.10
C LEU A 487 19.77 5.77 6.90
N ASN A 488 20.60 5.67 5.85
CA ASN A 488 20.32 6.30 4.58
C ASN A 488 19.25 5.49 3.83
N GLY A 489 18.05 6.07 3.72
CA GLY A 489 16.93 5.48 2.99
C GLY A 489 17.32 5.08 1.57
N GLN A 490 18.06 5.92 0.83
CA GLN A 490 18.41 5.65 -0.57
C GLN A 490 19.19 4.34 -0.73
N ASN A 491 20.26 4.16 0.06
CA ASN A 491 21.08 2.95 0.02
C ASN A 491 20.28 1.70 0.40
N SER A 492 19.26 1.84 1.26
CA SER A 492 18.36 0.74 1.61
C SER A 492 17.42 0.36 0.47
N TRP A 493 17.06 1.30 -0.41
CA TRP A 493 16.19 1.07 -1.57
C TRP A 493 16.97 0.58 -2.80
N ASP A 494 18.20 1.06 -3.04
CA ASP A 494 19.04 0.59 -4.16
C ASP A 494 19.50 -0.88 -4.00
N ASP A 495 19.43 -1.39 -2.76
CA ASP A 495 19.72 -2.77 -2.39
C ASP A 495 18.57 -3.75 -2.76
N HIS A 496 17.40 -3.24 -3.15
CA HIS A 496 16.17 -3.99 -3.44
C HIS A 496 15.73 -3.81 -4.88
#